data_AF-A0A7X7ER31-F1
#
_entry.id   AF-A0A7X7ER31-F1
#
_cell.length_a   1.000
_cell.length_b   1.000
_cell.length_c   1.000
_cell.angle_alpha   90.00
_cell.angle_beta   90.00
_cell.angle_gamma   90.00
#
_symmetry.space_group_name_H-M   'P 1'
#
loop_
_entity.id
_entity.type
_entity.pdbx_description
1 polymer ?
#
loop_
_entity_poly.entity_id
_entity_poly.type
_entity_poly.pdbx_seq_one_letter_code
_entity_poly.pdbx_strand_id
1 'polypeptide(L)' 'MSKILQQIRDAIETGGKTRYRISKETGIDQGQLSKLMAGLSGVSYEALERLAECLDLEIIIRPKRKKGK' A
#
# COMPACT_ATOMS: atom_id res chain seq x y z
N MET A 1 1.56 -9.43 8.78
CA MET A 1 1.69 -8.33 7.80
C MET A 1 1.96 -7.03 8.55
N SER A 2 2.73 -6.10 7.99
CA SER A 2 3.09 -4.84 8.67
C SER A 2 1.93 -3.84 8.67
N LYS A 3 1.92 -2.88 9.61
CA LYS A 3 0.89 -1.84 9.72
C LYS A 3 0.73 -1.03 8.43
N ILE A 4 1.84 -0.72 7.75
CA ILE A 4 1.82 0.05 6.50
C ILE A 4 1.10 -0.70 5.38
N LEU A 5 1.32 -2.02 5.25
CA LEU A 5 0.65 -2.84 4.25
C LEU A 5 -0.85 -2.98 4.54
N GLN A 6 -1.23 -3.00 5.82
CA GLN A 6 -2.66 -2.98 6.19
C GLN A 6 -3.32 -1.67 5.75
N GLN A 7 -2.69 -0.52 6.01
CA GLN A 7 -3.22 0.78 5.58
C GLN A 7 -3.39 0.88 4.06
N ILE A 8 -2.48 0.28 3.29
CA ILE A 8 -2.61 0.19 1.84
C ILE A 8 -3.79 -0.70 1.44
N ARG A 9 -3.96 -1.87 2.06
CA ARG A 9 -5.11 -2.74 1.77
C ARG A 9 -6.43 -2.03 2.07
N ASP A 10 -6.52 -1.38 3.22
CA ASP A 10 -7.70 -0.61 3.62
C ASP A 10 -8.00 0.48 2.59
N ALA A 11 -6.98 1.24 2.15
CA ALA A 11 -7.14 2.26 1.11
C ALA A 11 -7.57 1.70 -0.26
N ILE A 12 -7.14 0.49 -0.61
CA ILE A 12 -7.60 -0.20 -1.83
C ILE A 12 -9.08 -0.61 -1.69
N GLU A 13 -9.52 -1.05 -0.51
CA GLU A 13 -10.90 -1.50 -0.27
C GLU A 13 -11.89 -0.35 -0.14
N THR A 14 -11.51 0.72 0.55
CA THR A 14 -12.34 1.92 0.72
C THR A 14 -12.21 2.87 -0.46
N GLY A 15 -11.19 2.68 -1.30
CA GLY A 15 -10.97 3.47 -2.50
C GLY A 15 -11.96 3.14 -3.61
N GLY A 16 -12.24 4.11 -4.47
CA GLY A 16 -13.12 3.93 -5.63
C GLY A 16 -12.47 3.21 -6.82
N LYS A 17 -11.19 2.81 -6.72
CA LYS A 17 -10.45 2.18 -7.83
C LYS A 17 -10.49 0.67 -7.70
N THR A 18 -10.89 -0.01 -8.79
CA THR A 18 -10.80 -1.47 -8.84
C THR A 18 -9.35 -1.92 -8.84
N ARG A 19 -9.08 -3.13 -8.32
CA ARG A 19 -7.75 -3.76 -8.38
C ARG A 19 -7.18 -3.84 -9.80
N TYR A 20 -8.05 -4.06 -10.79
CA TYR A 20 -7.67 -4.03 -12.21
C TYR A 20 -7.14 -2.64 -12.62
N ARG A 21 -7.84 -1.57 -12.23
CA ARG A 21 -7.42 -0.20 -12.53
C ARG A 21 -6.10 0.15 -11.83
N ILE A 22 -5.95 -0.24 -10.57
CA ILE A 22 -4.71 -0.07 -9.81
C ILE A 22 -3.55 -0.79 -10.49
N SER A 23 -3.76 -2.04 -10.94
CA SER A 23 -2.74 -2.80 -11.69
C SER A 23 -2.29 -2.06 -12.96
N LYS A 24 -3.23 -1.47 -13.71
CA LYS A 24 -2.93 -0.71 -14.93
C LYS A 24 -2.19 0.59 -14.66
N GLU A 25 -2.55 1.32 -13.61
CA GLU A 25 -1.93 2.61 -13.27
C GLU A 25 -0.55 2.43 -12.61
N THR A 26 -0.37 1.40 -11.78
CA THR A 26 0.89 1.16 -11.03
C THR A 26 1.88 0.24 -11.75
N GLY A 27 1.42 -0.50 -12.77
CA GLY A 27 2.18 -1.59 -13.40
C GLY A 27 2.39 -2.82 -12.51
N ILE A 28 1.72 -2.91 -11.36
CA ILE A 28 1.80 -4.05 -10.45
C ILE A 28 0.92 -5.19 -11.00
N ASP A 29 1.47 -6.41 -11.01
CA ASP A 29 0.73 -7.59 -11.45
C ASP A 29 -0.51 -7.85 -10.58
N GLN A 30 -1.60 -8.32 -11.20
CA GLN A 30 -2.84 -8.61 -10.48
C GLN A 30 -2.70 -9.76 -9.49
N GLY A 31 -1.86 -10.76 -9.79
CA GLY A 31 -1.53 -11.82 -8.86
C GLY A 31 -0.79 -11.29 -7.62
N GLN A 32 0.11 -10.32 -7.81
CA GLN A 32 0.77 -9.64 -6.69
C GLN A 32 -0.21 -8.83 -5.84
N LEU A 33 -1.11 -8.06 -6.46
CA LEU A 33 -2.18 -7.35 -5.74
C LEU A 33 -3.11 -8.32 -5.01
N SER A 34 -3.46 -9.45 -5.63
CA SER A 34 -4.29 -10.48 -5.00
C SER A 34 -3.63 -11.06 -3.74
N LYS A 35 -2.34 -11.41 -3.83
CA LYS A 35 -1.57 -11.92 -2.68
C LYS A 35 -1.40 -10.86 -1.59
N LEU A 36 -1.21 -9.58 -1.95
CA LEU A 36 -1.20 -8.47 -1.00
C LEU A 36 -2.54 -8.39 -0.26
N MET A 37 -3.65 -8.38 -1.00
CA MET A 37 -5.01 -8.31 -0.42
C MET A 37 -5.36 -9.53 0.43
N ALA A 38 -4.82 -10.70 0.12
CA ALA A 38 -4.99 -11.92 0.91
C ALA A 38 -4.05 -12.00 2.12
N GLY A 39 -3.14 -11.04 2.30
CA GLY A 39 -2.16 -11.08 3.39
C GLY A 39 -0.99 -12.04 3.16
N LEU A 40 -0.89 -12.63 1.96
CA LEU A 40 0.04 -13.72 1.64
C LEU A 40 1.41 -13.24 1.18
N SER A 41 1.51 -12.01 0.65
CA SER A 41 2.79 -11.41 0.26
C SER A 41 2.86 -9.93 0.59
N GLY A 42 4.08 -9.45 0.85
CA GLY A 42 4.37 -8.03 0.83
C GLY A 42 4.52 -7.49 -0.59
N VAL A 43 4.98 -6.24 -0.68
CA VAL A 43 5.39 -5.57 -1.92
C VAL A 43 6.76 -4.92 -1.68
N SER A 44 7.48 -4.61 -2.77
CA SER A 44 8.72 -3.83 -2.68
C SER A 44 8.42 -2.38 -2.29
N TYR A 45 9.46 -1.61 -1.93
CA TYR A 45 9.27 -0.20 -1.59
C TYR A 45 8.83 0.62 -2.82
N GLU A 46 9.35 0.30 -4.01
CA GLU A 46 8.95 0.97 -5.25
C GLU A 46 7.48 0.70 -5.57
N ALA A 47 7.02 -0.55 -5.37
CA ALA A 47 5.61 -0.89 -5.56
C ALA A 47 4.73 -0.20 -4.50
N LEU A 48 5.22 -0.03 -3.27
CA LEU A 48 4.53 0.71 -2.22
C LEU A 48 4.39 2.19 -2.57
N GLU A 49 5.44 2.84 -3.08
CA GLU A 49 5.42 4.24 -3.52
C GLU A 49 4.41 4.46 -4.66
N ARG A 50 4.42 3.58 -5.67
CA ARG A 50 3.44 3.64 -6.78
C ARG A 50 2.01 3.45 -6.30
N LEU A 51 1.79 2.57 -5.31
CA LEU A 51 0.47 2.39 -4.71
C LEU A 51 0.04 3.66 -3.97
N ALA A 52 0.94 4.30 -3.22
CA ALA A 52 0.63 5.54 -2.52
C ALA A 52 0.23 6.64 -3.52
N GLU A 53 1.01 6.85 -4.58
CA GLU A 53 0.69 7.83 -5.64
C GLU A 53 -0.65 7.50 -6.34
N CYS A 54 -0.87 6.23 -6.70
CA CYS A 54 -2.11 5.79 -7.34
C CYS A 54 -3.34 5.96 -6.44
N LEU A 55 -3.18 5.86 -5.12
CA LEU A 55 -4.26 5.95 -4.14
C LEU A 55 -4.40 7.35 -3.53
N ASP A 56 -3.65 8.34 -4.02
CA ASP A 56 -3.62 9.71 -3.50
C ASP A 56 -3.25 9.77 -2.01
N LEU A 57 -2.23 9.00 -1.64
CA LEU A 57 -1.70 8.89 -0.28
C LEU A 57 -0.30 9.48 -0.18
N GLU A 58 0.04 10.00 1.00
CA GLU A 58 1.37 10.50 1.34
C GLU A 58 2.09 9.56 2.32
N ILE A 59 3.35 9.21 2.02
CA ILE A 59 4.23 8.45 2.93
C ILE A 59 5.04 9.44 3.78
N ILE A 60 4.76 9.47 5.09
CA ILE A 60 5.44 10.39 6.01
C ILE A 60 6.30 9.63 7.02
N ILE A 61 7.62 9.79 6.94
CA ILE A 61 8.57 9.24 7.91
C ILE A 61 8.86 10.31 8.95
N ARG A 62 8.55 10.03 10.22
CA ARG A 62 8.77 10.96 11.34
C ARG A 62 9.60 10.31 12.44
N PRO A 63 10.48 11.05 13.14
CA PRO A 63 11.17 10.55 14.33
C PRO A 63 10.17 10.07 15.39
N LYS A 64 10.47 8.95 16.06
CA LYS A 64 9.70 8.53 17.24
C LYS A 64 9.87 9.58 18.34
N ARG A 65 8.76 10.06 18.93
CA ARG A 65 8.81 10.86 20.15
C ARG A 65 9.51 10.02 21.23
N LYS A 66 10.66 10.47 21.73
CA LYS A 66 11.26 9.88 22.93
C LYS A 66 10.28 10.15 24.08
N LYS A 67 9.79 9.10 24.75
CA LYS A 67 9.16 9.29 26.06
C LYS A 67 10.23 9.93 26.94
N GLY A 68 9.96 11.13 27.44
CA GLY A 68 10.89 11.86 28.30
C GLY A 68 11.32 10.98 29.47
N LYS A 69 12.58 11.13 29.89
CA LYS A 69 13.02 10.67 31.20
C LYS A 69 12.24 11.40 32.29
#